data_AF-A0AAX0MIP2-F1
#
_entry.id   AF-A0AAX0MIP2-F1
#
_cell.length_a   1.000
_cell.length_b   1.000
_cell.length_c   1.000
_cell.angle_alpha   90.00
_cell.angle_beta   90.00
_cell.angle_gamma   90.00
#
_symmetry.space_group_name_H-M   'P 1'
#
loop_
_entity.id
_entity.type
_entity.pdbx_description
1 polymer ?
#
loop_
_entity_poly.entity_id
_entity_poly.type
_entity_poly.pdbx_seq_one_letter_code
_entity_poly.pdbx_strand_id
1 'polypeptide(L)'
;MSRFQVGQKHPFVRHTVWLRDLKGNRTRTSHSLTPHGEDTESTEIVYLTCVSEHDVPHEYDESQLAKGYIFKKDDCEHDFHNQYPTASYGQISSFGDWVASAFYETESGYEEQEYFSVSEALNSIERFGKNGEALPEYLSKIKSIMLKSLEENGFKLEETEFSKRHSQAIGYKNWKIVPA
;
A
#
# COMPACT_ATOMS: atom_id res chain seq x y z
N MET A 1 3.71 -18.23 -3.54
CA MET A 1 4.89 -17.57 -2.92
C MET A 1 4.36 -16.60 -1.88
N SER A 2 4.98 -16.53 -0.71
CA SER A 2 4.61 -15.55 0.32
C SER A 2 4.78 -14.13 -0.21
N ARG A 3 3.82 -13.26 0.09
CA ARG A 3 3.77 -11.86 -0.37
C ARG A 3 4.83 -11.00 0.30
N PHE A 4 4.97 -11.15 1.62
CA PHE A 4 5.95 -10.45 2.43
C PHE A 4 6.91 -11.46 3.06
N GLN A 5 8.21 -11.23 2.93
CA GLN A 5 9.21 -12.12 3.52
C GLN A 5 9.51 -11.69 4.96
N VAL A 6 9.41 -12.64 5.89
CA VAL A 6 9.75 -12.44 7.31
C VAL A 6 11.23 -12.06 7.43
N GLY A 7 11.52 -11.10 8.31
CA GLY A 7 12.85 -10.53 8.51
C GLY A 7 13.23 -9.43 7.52
N GLN A 8 12.37 -9.08 6.56
CA GLN A 8 12.64 -8.04 5.57
C GLN A 8 11.80 -6.79 5.78
N LYS A 9 12.40 -5.64 5.44
CA LYS A 9 11.71 -4.34 5.34
C LYS A 9 10.92 -4.27 4.05
N HIS A 10 9.70 -3.78 4.14
CA HIS A 10 8.78 -3.57 3.02
C HIS A 10 8.29 -2.11 3.04
N PRO A 11 8.28 -1.43 1.89
CA PRO A 11 7.80 -0.05 1.80
C PRO A 11 6.27 0.02 1.70
N PHE A 12 5.70 0.90 2.50
CA PHE A 12 4.27 1.24 2.51
C PHE A 12 4.08 2.75 2.36
N VAL A 13 2.93 3.17 1.83
CA VAL A 13 2.60 4.55 1.50
C VAL A 13 1.27 4.95 2.09
N ARG A 14 1.17 6.22 2.49
CA ARG A 14 -0.07 6.88 2.87
C ARG A 14 -0.08 8.29 2.32
N HIS A 15 -1.26 8.82 2.09
CA HIS A 15 -1.44 10.18 1.60
C HIS A 15 -2.11 11.03 2.67
N THR A 16 -1.75 12.32 2.71
CA THR A 16 -2.56 13.33 3.38
C THR A 16 -3.38 14.03 2.31
N VAL A 17 -4.70 14.04 2.48
CA VAL A 17 -5.64 14.61 1.51
C VAL A 17 -6.53 15.66 2.16
N TRP A 18 -6.89 16.69 1.41
CA TRP A 18 -7.88 17.66 1.84
C TRP A 18 -9.30 17.09 1.73
N LEU A 19 -10.06 17.23 2.82
CA LEU A 19 -11.50 17.00 2.84
C LEU A 19 -12.25 18.29 2.53
N ARG A 20 -13.27 18.17 1.68
CA ARG A 20 -14.09 19.30 1.25
C ARG A 20 -15.43 19.34 1.98
N ASP A 21 -15.94 20.54 2.24
CA ASP A 21 -17.33 20.75 2.68
C ASP A 21 -18.31 20.54 1.51
N LEU A 22 -19.62 20.62 1.80
CA LEU A 22 -20.68 20.53 0.79
C LEU A 22 -20.63 21.65 -0.26
N LYS A 23 -19.88 22.73 -0.02
CA LYS A 23 -19.67 23.86 -0.94
C LYS A 23 -18.40 23.68 -1.78
N GLY A 24 -17.64 22.60 -1.57
CA GLY A 24 -16.39 22.31 -2.27
C GLY A 24 -15.15 22.98 -1.68
N ASN A 25 -15.21 23.63 -0.52
CA ASN A 25 -14.05 24.28 0.10
C ASN A 25 -13.23 23.27 0.91
N ARG A 26 -11.91 23.37 0.85
CA ARG A 26 -11.01 22.60 1.72
C ARG A 26 -11.21 23.03 3.17
N THR A 27 -11.38 22.06 4.06
CA THR A 27 -11.69 22.33 5.49
C THR A 27 -10.63 21.80 6.42
N ARG A 28 -10.26 20.52 6.26
CA ARG A 28 -9.27 19.83 7.08
C ARG A 28 -8.59 18.76 6.24
N THR A 29 -7.46 18.29 6.72
CA THR A 29 -6.76 17.15 6.12
C THR A 29 -7.16 15.86 6.81
N SER A 30 -6.99 14.75 6.09
CA SER A 30 -7.14 13.40 6.61
C SER A 30 -6.11 12.49 5.95
N HIS A 31 -5.77 11.40 6.63
CA HIS A 31 -5.02 10.33 6.00
C HIS A 31 -5.90 9.52 5.04
N SER A 32 -5.30 9.04 3.96
CA SER A 32 -5.94 8.21 2.94
C SER A 32 -4.95 7.21 2.35
N LEU A 33 -5.42 6.00 2.04
CA LEU A 33 -4.67 4.95 1.36
C LEU A 33 -4.54 5.21 -0.15
N THR A 34 -5.36 6.10 -0.70
CA THR A 34 -5.35 6.47 -2.13
C THR A 34 -5.29 7.98 -2.33
N PRO A 35 -4.60 8.48 -3.36
CA PRO A 35 -4.52 9.91 -3.63
C PRO A 35 -5.84 10.46 -4.21
N HIS A 36 -6.13 11.74 -3.93
CA HIS A 36 -7.37 12.43 -4.34
C HIS A 36 -7.06 13.58 -5.33
N GLY A 37 -6.37 13.30 -6.43
CA GLY A 37 -6.06 14.31 -7.43
C GLY A 37 -5.35 15.54 -6.82
N GLU A 38 -5.85 16.74 -7.14
CA GLU A 38 -5.35 18.01 -6.61
C GLU A 38 -5.50 18.17 -5.10
N ASP A 39 -6.36 17.39 -4.45
CA ASP A 39 -6.54 17.40 -3.00
C ASP A 39 -5.52 16.54 -2.26
N THR A 40 -4.66 15.82 -2.97
CA THR A 40 -3.50 15.18 -2.37
C THR A 40 -2.48 16.24 -1.96
N GLU A 41 -2.36 16.49 -0.66
CA GLU A 41 -1.43 17.46 -0.11
C GLU A 41 -0.01 16.88 -0.05
N SER A 42 0.13 15.67 0.50
CA SER A 42 1.42 15.02 0.69
C SER A 42 1.34 13.50 0.60
N THR A 43 2.49 12.88 0.38
CA THR A 43 2.67 11.41 0.31
C THR A 43 3.80 11.03 1.24
N GLU A 44 3.50 10.16 2.20
CA GLU A 44 4.42 9.61 3.19
C GLU A 44 4.76 8.17 2.80
N ILE A 45 6.04 7.82 2.83
CA ILE A 45 6.51 6.43 2.68
C ILE A 45 7.14 6.00 3.99
N VAL A 46 6.73 4.84 4.49
CA VAL A 46 7.30 4.19 5.67
C VAL A 46 7.82 2.80 5.32
N TYR A 47 8.79 2.33 6.08
CA TYR A 47 9.38 1.01 5.90
C TYR A 47 9.03 0.17 7.12
N LEU A 48 8.26 -0.90 6.90
CA LEU A 48 7.82 -1.81 7.95
C LEU A 48 8.55 -3.14 7.80
N THR A 49 9.14 -3.63 8.87
CA THR A 49 9.81 -4.95 8.90
C THR A 49 8.76 -6.02 9.16
N CYS A 50 8.61 -6.99 8.25
CA CYS A 50 7.75 -8.14 8.48
C CYS A 50 8.37 -9.03 9.57
N VAL A 51 7.74 -9.15 10.73
CA VAL A 51 8.27 -9.91 11.88
C VAL A 51 7.62 -11.29 12.03
N SER A 52 6.43 -11.49 11.46
CA SER A 52 5.72 -12.76 11.54
C SER A 52 4.87 -13.01 10.29
N GLU A 53 4.80 -14.29 9.90
CA GLU A 53 3.80 -14.84 8.97
C GLU A 53 3.00 -15.89 9.74
N HIS A 54 1.68 -15.85 9.63
CA HIS A 54 0.79 -16.80 10.29
C HIS A 54 -0.36 -17.20 9.36
N ASP A 55 -0.96 -18.36 9.64
CA ASP A 55 -2.16 -18.80 8.95
C ASP A 55 -3.40 -18.13 9.55
N VAL A 56 -4.29 -17.69 8.67
CA VAL A 56 -5.52 -17.00 9.00
C VAL A 56 -6.67 -17.77 8.37
N PRO A 57 -7.63 -18.28 9.16
CA PRO A 57 -8.78 -19.00 8.62
C PRO A 57 -9.66 -18.06 7.81
N HIS A 58 -10.21 -18.57 6.71
CA HIS A 58 -11.20 -17.87 5.91
C HIS A 58 -12.52 -17.77 6.70
N GLU A 59 -13.15 -16.58 6.73
CA GLU A 59 -14.35 -16.29 7.55
C GLU A 59 -15.47 -17.34 7.39
N TYR A 60 -15.68 -17.82 6.16
CA TYR A 60 -16.74 -18.78 5.81
C TYR A 60 -16.28 -20.24 5.66
N ASP A 61 -14.98 -20.52 5.74
CA ASP A 61 -14.43 -21.87 5.56
C ASP A 61 -13.09 -22.01 6.31
N GLU A 62 -13.15 -22.47 7.56
CA GLU A 62 -11.96 -22.66 8.40
C GLU A 62 -10.98 -23.71 7.86
N SER A 63 -11.38 -24.51 6.85
CA SER A 63 -10.46 -25.43 6.16
C SER A 63 -9.56 -24.73 5.14
N GLN A 64 -9.90 -23.49 4.77
CA GLN A 64 -9.10 -22.63 3.90
C GLN A 64 -8.32 -21.61 4.73
N LEU A 65 -7.00 -21.62 4.53
CA LEU A 65 -6.08 -20.74 5.23
C LEU A 65 -5.49 -19.73 4.24
N ALA A 66 -5.49 -18.46 4.63
CA ALA A 66 -4.74 -17.38 4.00
C ALA A 66 -3.50 -17.02 4.85
N LYS A 67 -2.54 -16.32 4.27
CA LYS A 67 -1.38 -15.81 5.02
C LYS A 67 -1.67 -14.42 5.56
N GLY A 68 -1.51 -14.27 6.88
CA GLY A 68 -1.45 -13.00 7.60
C GLY A 68 -0.01 -12.64 7.97
N TYR A 69 0.22 -11.35 8.19
CA TYR A 69 1.53 -10.76 8.42
C TYR A 69 1.46 -9.74 9.53
N ILE A 70 2.50 -9.72 10.36
CA ILE A 70 2.71 -8.69 11.38
C ILE A 70 3.97 -7.94 11.01
N PHE A 71 3.93 -6.62 11.10
CA PHE A 71 5.05 -5.74 10.84
C PHE A 71 5.36 -4.83 12.03
N LYS A 72 6.63 -4.43 12.14
CA LYS A 72 7.08 -3.40 13.05
C LYS A 72 7.70 -2.22 12.28
N LYS A 73 7.45 -1.02 12.80
CA LYS A 73 8.17 0.20 12.43
C LYS A 73 9.24 0.45 13.49
N ASP A 74 10.47 0.76 13.09
CA ASP A 74 11.62 0.83 14.00
C ASP A 74 11.39 1.77 15.20
N ASP A 75 10.66 2.87 15.00
CA ASP A 75 10.35 3.89 16.02
C ASP A 75 8.90 3.81 16.55
N CYS A 76 8.24 2.65 16.47
CA CYS A 76 6.87 2.46 16.95
C CYS A 76 6.79 1.20 17.83
N GLU A 77 6.19 1.34 19.02
CA GLU A 77 5.97 0.20 19.90
C GLU A 77 4.86 -0.72 19.39
N HIS A 78 3.89 -0.16 18.64
CA HIS A 78 2.72 -0.87 18.17
C HIS A 78 2.99 -1.70 16.91
N ASP A 79 2.40 -2.89 16.89
CA ASP A 79 2.45 -3.80 15.77
C ASP A 79 1.44 -3.38 14.69
N PHE A 80 1.88 -3.48 13.43
CA PHE A 80 1.02 -3.30 12.27
C PHE A 80 0.58 -4.67 11.77
N HIS A 81 -0.72 -4.86 11.60
CA HIS A 81 -1.30 -6.10 11.10
C HIS A 81 -1.77 -5.87 9.67
N ASN A 82 -1.46 -6.80 8.76
CA ASN A 82 -2.08 -6.70 7.44
C ASN A 82 -3.57 -6.99 7.56
N GLN A 83 -4.39 -6.25 6.80
CA GLN A 83 -5.80 -6.59 6.70
C GLN A 83 -5.89 -7.96 6.01
N TYR A 84 -6.48 -8.92 6.72
CA TYR A 84 -6.60 -10.30 6.28
C TYR A 84 -7.29 -10.38 4.92
N PRO A 85 -6.95 -11.35 4.04
CA PRO A 85 -7.60 -11.49 2.73
C PRO A 85 -9.11 -11.78 2.72
N THR A 86 -9.77 -11.69 3.88
CA THR A 86 -11.20 -11.95 4.08
C THR A 86 -11.79 -11.14 5.24
N ALA A 87 -11.38 -9.89 5.43
CA ALA A 87 -12.11 -9.02 6.34
C ALA A 87 -13.56 -8.84 5.83
N SER A 88 -14.50 -9.32 6.64
CA SER A 88 -15.96 -9.19 6.52
C SER A 88 -16.41 -7.83 5.97
N TYR A 89 -17.61 -7.79 5.37
CA TYR A 89 -18.30 -6.66 4.69
C TYR A 89 -18.20 -6.57 3.15
N GLY A 90 -18.25 -7.69 2.43
CA GLY A 90 -18.58 -7.68 1.00
C GLY A 90 -17.53 -7.01 0.08
N GLN A 91 -16.30 -6.82 0.57
CA GLN A 91 -15.19 -6.33 -0.22
C GLN A 91 -14.59 -7.47 -1.04
N ILE A 92 -15.06 -7.62 -2.28
CA ILE A 92 -14.41 -8.40 -3.35
C ILE A 92 -13.18 -7.62 -3.84
N SER A 93 -12.31 -7.18 -2.94
CA SER A 93 -11.21 -6.30 -3.29
C SER A 93 -9.92 -6.82 -2.69
N SER A 94 -9.01 -7.28 -3.55
CA SER A 94 -7.62 -7.60 -3.23
C SER A 94 -6.83 -6.37 -2.77
N PHE A 95 -7.47 -5.30 -2.33
CA PHE A 95 -6.88 -4.05 -1.87
C PHE A 95 -6.50 -4.14 -0.40
N GLY A 96 -7.42 -4.62 0.46
CA GLY A 96 -7.18 -4.76 1.91
C GLY A 96 -5.97 -5.64 2.22
N ASP A 97 -5.79 -6.70 1.43
CA ASP A 97 -4.60 -7.56 1.35
C ASP A 97 -3.23 -6.86 1.44
N TRP A 98 -3.14 -5.61 1.01
CA TRP A 98 -1.91 -4.83 0.93
C TRP A 98 -1.88 -3.64 1.88
N VAL A 99 -2.88 -3.55 2.77
CA VAL A 99 -2.96 -2.57 3.84
C VAL A 99 -2.32 -3.15 5.09
N ALA A 100 -1.48 -2.36 5.75
CA ALA A 100 -0.96 -2.64 7.08
C ALA A 100 -1.48 -1.57 8.04
N SER A 101 -2.15 -2.00 9.12
CA SER A 101 -2.85 -1.12 10.04
C SER A 101 -2.42 -1.38 11.49
N ALA A 102 -2.24 -0.32 12.26
CA ALA A 102 -2.04 -0.37 13.71
C ALA A 102 -3.18 0.40 14.39
N PHE A 103 -3.79 -0.23 15.40
CA PHE A 103 -4.85 0.36 16.23
C PHE A 103 -4.39 0.36 17.67
N TYR A 104 -4.38 1.52 18.32
CA TYR A 104 -3.91 1.64 19.69
C TYR A 104 -4.61 2.78 20.43
N GLU A 105 -4.62 2.68 21.76
CA GLU A 105 -5.20 3.68 22.64
C GLU A 105 -4.13 4.71 23.05
N THR A 106 -4.51 5.98 23.04
CA THR A 106 -3.72 7.13 23.48
C THR A 106 -4.50 7.90 24.54
N GLU A 107 -3.84 8.87 25.19
CA GLU A 107 -4.50 9.75 26.18
C GLU A 107 -5.70 10.52 25.60
N SER A 108 -5.74 10.71 24.27
CA SER A 108 -6.79 11.44 23.55
C SER A 108 -7.86 10.54 22.92
N GLY A 109 -7.74 9.22 23.01
CA GLY A 109 -8.69 8.24 22.49
C GLY A 109 -8.03 7.13 21.68
N TYR A 110 -8.74 6.58 20.69
CA TYR A 110 -8.17 5.57 19.79
C TYR A 110 -7.50 6.23 18.59
N GLU A 111 -6.31 5.78 18.26
CA GLU A 111 -5.60 6.12 17.03
C GLU A 111 -5.51 4.93 16.09
N GLU A 112 -5.61 5.22 14.80
CA GLU A 112 -5.49 4.27 13.70
C GLU A 112 -4.44 4.79 12.72
N GLN A 113 -3.45 3.96 12.42
CA GLN A 113 -2.47 4.21 11.37
C GLN A 113 -2.56 3.13 10.32
N GLU A 114 -2.95 3.51 9.10
CA GLU A 114 -3.02 2.59 7.97
C GLU A 114 -2.11 3.01 6.83
N TYR A 115 -1.43 2.05 6.23
CA TYR A 115 -0.55 2.27 5.07
C TYR A 115 -0.77 1.20 4.00
N PHE A 116 -0.67 1.58 2.73
CA PHE A 116 -0.85 0.70 1.58
C PHE A 116 0.50 0.29 0.98
N SER A 117 0.63 -0.93 0.45
CA SER A 117 1.91 -1.38 -0.15
C SER A 117 2.34 -0.47 -1.30
N VAL A 118 3.60 0.01 -1.26
CA VAL A 118 4.17 0.81 -2.37
C VAL A 118 4.22 0.00 -3.67
N SER A 119 4.41 -1.32 -3.59
CA SER A 119 4.42 -2.20 -4.77
C SER A 119 3.08 -2.12 -5.50
N GLU A 120 1.97 -2.25 -4.76
CA GLU A 120 0.63 -2.17 -5.35
C GLU A 120 0.22 -0.76 -5.75
N ALA A 121 0.63 0.26 -4.98
CA ALA A 121 0.42 1.65 -5.36
C ALA A 121 1.07 1.96 -6.71
N LEU A 122 2.34 1.57 -6.90
CA LEU A 122 3.05 1.72 -8.17
C LEU A 122 2.37 0.96 -9.29
N ASN A 123 2.01 -0.31 -9.08
CA ASN A 123 1.31 -1.12 -10.08
C ASN A 123 -0.09 -0.57 -10.43
N SER A 124 -0.77 0.08 -9.49
CA SER A 124 -2.01 0.83 -9.77
C SER A 124 -1.75 2.03 -10.68
N ILE A 125 -0.70 2.80 -10.42
CA ILE A 125 -0.30 3.92 -11.27
C ILE A 125 0.09 3.43 -12.68
N GLU A 126 0.84 2.34 -12.81
CA GLU A 126 1.18 1.76 -14.12
C GLU A 126 -0.07 1.36 -14.93
N ARG A 127 -1.07 0.78 -14.25
CA ARG A 127 -2.37 0.45 -14.87
C ARG A 127 -3.11 1.69 -15.36
N PHE A 128 -2.96 2.82 -14.67
CA PHE A 128 -3.53 4.10 -15.10
C PHE A 128 -2.86 4.62 -16.37
N GLY A 129 -1.53 4.44 -16.51
CA GLY A 129 -0.76 4.81 -17.70
C GLY A 129 -0.71 3.72 -18.79
N LYS A 130 -1.68 2.80 -18.82
CA LYS A 130 -1.70 1.69 -19.77
C LYS A 130 -1.62 2.19 -21.22
N ASN A 131 -1.01 1.38 -22.08
CA ASN A 131 -0.78 1.68 -23.49
C ASN A 131 -0.01 2.99 -23.74
N GLY A 132 0.78 3.46 -22.76
CA GLY A 132 1.51 4.71 -22.85
C GLY A 132 0.66 5.96 -22.65
N GLU A 133 -0.53 5.82 -22.05
CA GLU A 133 -1.35 6.95 -21.62
C GLU A 133 -0.55 7.86 -20.67
N ALA A 134 -0.61 9.18 -20.93
CA ALA A 134 0.06 10.14 -20.10
C ALA A 134 -0.57 10.17 -18.70
N LEU A 135 0.25 9.98 -17.67
CA LEU A 135 -0.22 10.08 -16.30
C LEU A 135 -0.58 11.54 -15.97
N PRO A 136 -1.70 11.78 -15.26
CA PRO A 136 -1.96 13.06 -14.63
C PRO A 136 -0.75 13.53 -13.81
N GLU A 137 -0.53 14.84 -13.76
CA GLU A 137 0.64 15.43 -13.08
C GLU A 137 0.76 14.97 -11.62
N TYR A 138 -0.37 14.90 -10.91
CA TYR A 138 -0.39 14.46 -9.50
C TYR A 138 0.08 13.00 -9.35
N LEU A 139 -0.33 12.08 -10.23
CA LEU A 139 0.13 10.68 -10.20
C LEU A 139 1.60 10.57 -10.59
N SER A 140 2.04 11.36 -11.57
CA SER A 140 3.46 11.42 -11.94
C SER A 140 4.32 11.86 -10.76
N LYS A 141 3.92 12.92 -10.05
CA LYS A 141 4.60 13.42 -8.85
C LYS A 141 4.64 12.36 -7.74
N ILE A 142 3.51 11.71 -7.46
CA ILE A 142 3.43 10.66 -6.44
C ILE A 142 4.33 9.47 -6.80
N LYS A 143 4.32 9.03 -8.07
CA LYS A 143 5.22 8.00 -8.58
C LYS A 143 6.68 8.38 -8.37
N SER A 144 7.06 9.62 -8.71
CA SER A 144 8.44 10.11 -8.48
C SER A 144 8.84 10.12 -7.01
N ILE A 145 7.94 10.52 -6.10
CA ILE A 145 8.21 10.48 -4.64
C ILE A 145 8.49 9.04 -4.19
N MET A 146 7.65 8.09 -4.60
CA MET A 146 7.83 6.68 -4.24
C MET A 146 9.15 6.13 -4.80
N LEU A 147 9.44 6.34 -6.09
CA LEU A 147 10.67 5.85 -6.72
C LEU A 147 11.93 6.42 -6.05
N LYS A 148 11.93 7.72 -5.75
CA LYS A 148 13.04 8.37 -5.05
C LYS A 148 13.24 7.78 -3.65
N SER A 149 12.15 7.59 -2.89
CA SER A 149 12.24 6.99 -1.56
C SER A 149 12.82 5.58 -1.61
N LEU A 150 12.39 4.75 -2.58
CA LEU A 150 12.92 3.39 -2.77
C LEU A 150 14.42 3.41 -3.03
N GLU A 151 14.88 4.27 -3.94
CA GLU A 151 16.30 4.40 -4.27
C GLU A 151 17.12 4.82 -3.05
N GLU A 152 16.67 5.84 -2.31
CA GLU A 152 17.35 6.34 -1.10
C GLU A 152 17.43 5.32 0.03
N ASN A 153 16.53 4.31 0.04
CA ASN A 153 16.46 3.28 1.07
C ASN A 153 16.96 1.91 0.59
N GLY A 154 17.68 1.85 -0.54
CA GLY A 154 18.32 0.63 -1.02
C GLY A 154 17.36 -0.40 -1.62
N PHE A 155 16.28 0.07 -2.26
CA PHE A 155 15.34 -0.77 -3.00
C PHE A 155 15.37 -0.45 -4.49
N LYS A 156 15.03 -1.44 -5.30
CA LYS A 156 14.86 -1.30 -6.75
C LYS A 156 13.59 -1.99 -7.23
N LEU A 157 13.15 -1.61 -8.43
CA LEU A 157 12.07 -2.28 -9.12
C LEU A 157 12.60 -3.40 -10.00
N GLU A 158 11.96 -4.56 -9.92
CA GLU A 158 12.17 -5.66 -10.84
C GLU A 158 10.85 -6.00 -11.53
N GLU A 159 10.87 -6.15 -12.85
CA GLU A 159 9.69 -6.56 -13.61
C GLU A 159 9.29 -7.99 -13.23
N THR A 160 8.01 -8.21 -12.93
CA THR A 160 7.49 -9.55 -12.59
C THR A 160 7.55 -10.49 -13.79
N GLU A 161 7.66 -11.79 -13.55
CA GLU A 161 7.61 -12.81 -14.62
C GLU A 161 6.31 -12.77 -15.41
N PHE A 162 5.19 -12.45 -14.73
CA PHE A 162 3.91 -12.23 -15.40
C PHE A 162 4.00 -11.04 -16.37
N SER A 163 4.54 -9.90 -15.93
CA SER A 163 4.73 -8.73 -16.78
C SER A 163 5.67 -9.00 -17.95
N LYS A 164 6.82 -9.65 -17.72
CA LYS A 164 7.77 -9.97 -18.81
C LYS A 164 7.12 -10.78 -19.95
N ARG A 165 6.12 -11.61 -19.63
CA ARG A 165 5.40 -12.44 -20.61
C ARG A 165 4.19 -11.75 -21.24
N HIS A 166 3.55 -10.80 -20.55
CA HIS A 166 2.23 -10.28 -20.95
C HIS A 166 2.16 -8.76 -21.07
N SER A 167 3.19 -7.99 -20.70
CA SER A 167 3.15 -6.51 -20.62
C SER A 167 2.76 -5.86 -21.95
N GLN A 168 3.21 -6.42 -23.07
CA GLN A 168 2.80 -5.97 -24.41
C GLN A 168 1.31 -6.15 -24.67
N ALA A 169 0.70 -7.23 -24.18
CA ALA A 169 -0.71 -7.52 -24.37
C ALA A 169 -1.62 -6.74 -23.39
N ILE A 170 -1.18 -6.55 -22.15
CA ILE A 170 -1.94 -5.80 -21.13
C ILE A 170 -1.70 -4.29 -21.20
N GLY A 171 -0.65 -3.85 -21.90
CA GLY A 171 -0.34 -2.44 -22.14
C GLY A 171 0.43 -1.75 -21.00
N TYR A 172 0.82 -2.45 -19.95
CA TYR A 172 1.55 -1.87 -18.81
C TYR A 172 2.50 -2.90 -18.20
N LYS A 173 3.43 -2.41 -17.37
CA LYS A 173 4.35 -3.26 -16.62
C LYS A 173 3.85 -3.48 -15.20
N ASN A 174 4.12 -4.67 -14.67
CA ASN A 174 3.89 -4.99 -13.27
C ASN A 174 5.22 -5.26 -12.58
N TRP A 175 5.46 -4.54 -11.50
CA TRP A 175 6.71 -4.49 -10.76
C TRP A 175 6.58 -5.20 -9.41
N LYS A 176 7.69 -5.79 -8.98
CA LYS A 176 7.95 -6.13 -7.57
C LYS A 176 9.08 -5.26 -7.05
N ILE A 177 9.05 -4.98 -5.76
CA ILE A 177 10.12 -4.25 -5.07
C ILE A 177 11.06 -5.27 -4.46
N VAL A 178 12.37 -5.10 -4.67
CA VAL A 178 13.41 -5.96 -4.13
C VAL A 178 14.54 -5.11 -3.55
N PRO A 179 15.32 -5.62 -2.58
CA PRO A 179 16.57 -4.99 -2.17
C PRO A 179 17.51 -4.76 -3.37
N ALA A 180 18.21 -3.62 -3.36
CA ALA A 180 19.10 -3.19 -4.44
C ALA A 180 20.38 -4.04 -4.55
#